data_AF-A0A5R8Y6D3-F1
#
_entry.id   AF-A0A5R8Y6D3-F1
#
_cell.length_a   1.000
_cell.length_b   1.000
_cell.length_c   1.000
_cell.angle_alpha   90.00
_cell.angle_beta   90.00
_cell.angle_gamma   90.00
#
_symmetry.space_group_name_H-M   'P 1'
#
loop_
_entity.id
_entity.type
_entity.pdbx_description
1 polymer ?
#
loop_
_entity_poly.entity_id
_entity_poly.type
_entity_poly.pdbx_seq_one_letter_code
_entity_poly.pdbx_strand_id
1 'polypeptide(L)' 'MKTAATFKQADIKRAIRGAQSAGVAIAAISITVFGEITLQIKDPDQPGLRDANDWDNILEK' A
#
# COMPACT_ATOMS: atom_id res chain seq x y z
N MET A 1 10.03 15.14 -19.53
CA MET A 1 10.57 14.50 -18.31
C MET A 1 9.41 14.05 -17.45
N LYS A 2 9.30 12.76 -17.13
CA LYS A 2 8.36 12.29 -16.11
C LYS A 2 9.05 12.44 -14.75
N THR A 3 8.61 13.40 -13.94
CA THR A 3 9.14 13.59 -12.59
C THR A 3 8.60 12.47 -11.72
N ALA A 4 9.47 11.65 -11.12
CA ALA A 4 9.04 10.67 -10.13
C ALA A 4 8.34 11.40 -8.98
N ALA A 5 7.13 11.00 -8.63
CA ALA A 5 6.43 11.59 -7.49
C ALA A 5 7.25 11.35 -6.22
N THR A 6 7.59 12.44 -5.54
CA THR A 6 8.37 12.42 -4.30
C THR A 6 7.41 12.35 -3.11
N PHE A 7 7.09 11.14 -2.69
CA PHE A 7 6.27 10.93 -1.49
C PHE A 7 7.10 11.08 -0.23
N LYS A 8 6.57 11.81 0.75
CA LYS A 8 7.12 11.82 2.10
C LYS A 8 6.45 10.73 2.91
N GLN A 9 7.17 10.21 3.90
CA GLN A 9 6.62 9.26 4.88
C GLN A 9 5.33 9.80 5.55
N ALA A 10 5.23 11.12 5.70
CA ALA A 10 4.05 11.79 6.24
C ALA A 10 2.79 11.58 5.37
N ASP A 11 2.94 11.55 4.05
CA ASP A 11 1.83 11.39 3.11
C ASP A 11 1.25 9.97 3.20
N ILE A 12 2.14 8.97 3.26
CA ILE A 12 1.77 7.56 3.46
C ILE A 12 1.06 7.40 4.81
N LYS A 13 1.61 7.97 5.89
CA LYS A 13 0.97 7.92 7.23
C LYS A 13 -0.41 8.58 7.24
N ARG A 14 -0.60 9.68 6.51
CA ARG A 14 -1.90 10.35 6.39
C ARG A 14 -2.92 9.45 5.68
N ALA A 15 -2.52 8.80 4.58
CA ALA A 15 -3.39 7.87 3.85
C ALA A 15 -3.84 6.69 4.72
N ILE A 16 -2.89 6.07 5.45
CA ILE A 16 -3.18 4.97 6.38
C ILE A 16 -4.18 5.40 7.45
N ARG A 17 -3.92 6.53 8.11
CA ARG A 17 -4.79 7.04 9.17
C ARG A 17 -6.18 7.37 8.65
N GLY A 18 -6.29 7.92 7.44
CA GLY A 18 -7.57 8.17 6.78
C GLY A 18 -8.39 6.89 6.61
N ALA A 19 -7.78 5.84 6.04
CA ALA A 19 -8.44 4.54 5.88
C ALA A 19 -8.84 3.91 7.23
N GLN A 20 -7.94 3.93 8.22
CA GLN A 20 -8.25 3.44 9.57
C GLN A 20 -9.41 4.20 10.22
N SER A 21 -9.46 5.54 10.07
CA SER A 21 -10.55 6.36 10.59
C SER A 21 -11.90 6.09 9.90
N ALA A 22 -11.86 5.61 8.65
CA ALA A 22 -13.03 5.17 7.91
C ALA A 22 -13.44 3.72 8.23
N GLY A 23 -12.78 3.06 9.19
CA GLY A 23 -13.06 1.67 9.56
C GLY A 23 -12.55 0.64 8.55
N VAL A 24 -11.69 1.05 7.62
CA VAL A 24 -11.19 0.21 6.55
C VAL A 24 -9.88 -0.46 6.99
N ALA A 25 -9.86 -1.79 7.00
CA ALA A 25 -8.64 -2.55 7.21
C ALA A 25 -7.80 -2.53 5.92
N ILE A 26 -6.53 -2.14 6.03
CA ILE A 26 -5.61 -2.09 4.87
C ILE A 26 -4.83 -3.39 4.81
N ALA A 27 -4.78 -4.02 3.63
CA ALA A 27 -3.97 -5.20 3.34
C ALA A 27 -2.59 -4.81 2.82
N ALA A 28 -2.52 -3.88 1.87
CA ALA A 28 -1.28 -3.44 1.24
C ALA A 28 -1.33 -1.96 0.82
N ILE A 29 -0.15 -1.37 0.65
CA ILE A 29 0.03 0.00 0.18
C ILE A 29 1.00 -0.03 -0.98
N SER A 30 0.59 0.54 -2.11
CA SER A 30 1.42 0.60 -3.31
C SER A 30 1.52 2.03 -3.81
N ILE A 31 2.63 2.33 -4.46
CA ILE A 31 2.84 3.59 -5.15
C ILE A 31 2.93 3.29 -6.64
N THR A 32 2.02 3.84 -7.43
CA THR A 32 2.00 3.61 -8.88
C THR A 32 3.16 4.34 -9.56
N VAL A 33 3.54 3.91 -10.76
CA VAL A 33 4.54 4.60 -11.60
C VAL A 33 4.11 6.02 -12.00
N PHE A 34 2.81 6.34 -11.84
CA PHE A 34 2.25 7.68 -12.06
C PHE A 34 2.33 8.55 -10.82
N GLY A 35 2.78 8.00 -9.68
CA GLY A 35 2.89 8.74 -8.46
C GLY A 35 1.55 8.89 -7.74
N GLU A 36 0.80 7.80 -7.63
CA GLU A 36 -0.42 7.72 -6.84
C GLU A 36 -0.23 6.74 -5.70
N ILE A 37 -0.72 7.06 -4.50
CA ILE A 37 -0.78 6.13 -3.38
C ILE A 37 -2.07 5.33 -3.52
N THR A 38 -1.95 4.02 -3.71
CA THR A 38 -3.09 3.10 -3.72
C THR A 38 -3.09 2.26 -2.44
N LEU A 39 -4.28 2.09 -1.86
CA LEU A 39 -4.51 1.28 -0.67
C LEU A 39 -5.33 0.06 -1.08
N GLN A 40 -4.78 -1.13 -0.87
CA GLN A 40 -5.54 -2.36 -1.01
C GLN A 40 -6.28 -2.62 0.29
N ILE A 41 -7.60 -2.72 0.22
CA ILE A 41 -8.45 -2.96 1.37
C ILE A 41 -8.48 -4.47 1.64
N LYS A 42 -8.41 -4.83 2.93
CA LYS A 42 -8.62 -6.20 3.38
C LYS A 42 -10.12 -6.48 3.40
N ASP A 43 -10.57 -7.31 2.47
CA ASP A 43 -11.93 -7.84 2.47
C ASP A 43 -12.05 -8.88 3.61
N PRO A 44 -12.97 -8.70 4.57
CA PRO A 44 -13.17 -9.66 5.66
C PRO A 44 -13.65 -11.04 5.18
N ASP A 45 -14.27 -11.13 4.00
CA ASP A 45 -14.81 -12.36 3.42
C ASP A 45 -13.84 -13.04 2.42
N GLN A 46 -12.64 -12.47 2.20
CA GLN A 46 -11.55 -13.13 1.47
C GLN A 46 -10.50 -13.72 2.43
N PRO A 47 -10.60 -15.02 2.77
CA PRO A 47 -9.52 -15.71 3.46
C PRO A 47 -8.35 -15.90 2.49
N GLY A 48 -7.37 -14.99 2.49
CA GLY A 48 -6.17 -15.17 1.67
C GLY A 48 -5.24 -13.97 1.46
N LEU A 49 -5.64 -12.75 1.85
CA LEU A 49 -4.76 -11.56 1.71
C LEU A 49 -3.78 -11.42 2.89
N ARG A 50 -3.03 -12.48 3.16
CA ARG A 50 -1.83 -12.57 4.01
C ARG A 50 -0.99 -13.70 3.39
N ASP A 51 0.26 -13.58 2.97
CA ASP A 51 1.30 -12.56 3.12
C ASP A 51 2.24 -12.70 1.91
N ALA A 52 1.85 -12.26 0.72
CA ALA A 52 2.77 -12.16 -0.41
C ALA A 52 3.30 -10.73 -0.45
N ASN A 53 4.27 -10.45 0.42
CA ASN A 53 5.05 -9.23 0.32
C ASN A 53 5.93 -9.40 -0.93
N ASP A 54 5.64 -8.69 -2.02
CA ASP A 54 6.45 -8.76 -3.26
C ASP A 54 7.94 -8.42 -3.04
N TRP A 55 8.27 -7.88 -1.86
CA TRP A 55 9.64 -7.62 -1.40
C TRP A 55 10.39 -8.88 -0.92
N ASP A 56 9.69 -9.96 -0.54
CA ASP A 56 10.34 -11.19 -0.05
C ASP A 56 10.93 -12.05 -1.18
N ASN A 57 10.51 -11.84 -2.44
CA ASN A 57 11.01 -12.58 -3.60
C ASN A 57 12.30 -12.02 -4.23
N ILE A 58 12.94 -11.01 -3.60
CA ILE A 58 14.12 -10.35 -4.18
C ILE A 58 15.46 -10.96 -3.66
N LEU A 59 15.42 -11.89 -2.69
CA LEU A 59 16.64 -12.38 -2.01
C LEU A 59 16.88 -13.90 -2.01
N GLU A 60 16.15 -14.73 -2.77
CA GLU A 60 16.57 -16.12 -2.98
C GLU A 60 17.33 -16.27 -4.30
N LYS A 61 18.57 -16.76 -4.16
CA LYS A 61 19.64 -16.83 -5.15
C LYS A 61 19.81 -18.26 -5.64
#